data_AF-A0A0C3EQW4-F1
#
_entry.id   AF-A0A0C3EQW4-F1
#
_cell.length_a   1.000
_cell.length_b   1.000
_cell.length_c   1.000
_cell.angle_alpha   90.00
_cell.angle_beta   90.00
_cell.angle_gamma   90.00
#
_symmetry.space_group_name_H-M   'P 1'
#
loop_
_entity.id
_entity.type
_entity.pdbx_description
1 polymer ?
#
loop_
_entity_poly.entity_id
_entity_poly.type
_entity_poly.pdbx_seq_one_letter_code
_entity_poly.pdbx_strand_id
1 'polypeptide(L)'
;MTWAINHILSRRFHWYKSILRNLDIFDLLRRNSELENQMALKPEFKPGEFPALPEIKSGEIRLQVLTHRSFYARSAHVFEDHVDDPSPDNEKYEHLGDTVLGLVVTGLLLDMYPCLRVGPSTKIRALMVGNTTLSDISLKYKLPDRLRLHPAQAITLRASANIQADVLESYIGGLYMDQGLPAVKSWLIPLFRPYSSLAYSIVRTQHGLPPLPTPSPTPPRPSIKPPWTLSPTSASAGVDPNVAPTPPLTTIGHLSLFNQHVQKANRAVEWVYSDGGNGESTKTTPVWVVSVFVDGKCLGKGKGGTKKAARNEAAKEGLVGLGVHV
;
A
#
# COMPACT_ATOMS: atom_id res chain seq x y z
N MET A 1 -26.69 -12.70 -25.84
CA MET A 1 -26.22 -11.86 -24.71
C MET A 1 -24.73 -12.05 -24.36
N THR A 2 -24.05 -13.09 -24.86
CA THR A 2 -22.65 -13.42 -24.53
C THR A 2 -21.60 -12.66 -25.38
N TRP A 3 -22.00 -12.00 -26.47
CA TRP A 3 -21.08 -11.27 -27.36
C TRP A 3 -20.76 -9.84 -26.87
N ALA A 4 -21.71 -9.17 -26.21
CA ALA A 4 -21.55 -7.81 -25.71
C ALA A 4 -20.66 -7.71 -24.46
N ILE A 5 -20.62 -8.74 -23.63
CA ILE A 5 -19.83 -8.78 -22.38
C ILE A 5 -18.33 -9.02 -22.68
N ASN A 6 -18.02 -9.87 -23.66
CA ASN A 6 -16.63 -10.10 -24.10
C ASN A 6 -16.00 -8.89 -24.81
N HIS A 7 -16.81 -8.06 -25.49
CA HIS A 7 -16.30 -6.86 -26.17
C HIS A 7 -15.98 -5.70 -25.20
N ILE A 8 -16.66 -5.64 -24.05
CA ILE A 8 -16.41 -4.63 -22.99
C ILE A 8 -15.19 -5.02 -22.12
N LEU A 9 -14.98 -6.32 -21.86
CA LEU A 9 -13.83 -6.80 -21.07
C LEU A 9 -12.51 -6.78 -21.88
N SER A 10 -12.55 -7.08 -23.18
CA SER A 10 -11.39 -6.99 -24.08
C SER A 10 -10.88 -5.55 -24.25
N ARG A 11 -11.80 -4.57 -24.32
CA ARG A 11 -11.44 -3.14 -24.44
C ARG A 11 -10.87 -2.55 -23.15
N ARG A 12 -11.29 -3.02 -21.96
CA ARG A 12 -10.69 -2.62 -20.67
C ARG A 12 -9.27 -3.16 -20.47
N PHE A 13 -8.98 -4.37 -20.94
CA PHE A 13 -7.62 -4.94 -20.91
C PHE A 13 -6.68 -4.28 -21.94
N HIS A 14 -7.20 -3.91 -23.12
CA HIS A 14 -6.43 -3.16 -24.13
C HIS A 14 -6.20 -1.70 -23.72
N TRP A 15 -7.14 -1.05 -23.02
CA TRP A 15 -6.94 0.31 -22.50
C TRP A 15 -5.86 0.35 -21.42
N TYR A 16 -5.77 -0.69 -20.57
CA TYR A 16 -4.68 -0.82 -19.59
C TYR A 16 -3.32 -1.10 -20.25
N LYS A 17 -3.25 -1.94 -21.29
CA LYS A 17 -1.99 -2.23 -22.02
C LYS A 17 -1.56 -1.14 -23.02
N SER A 18 -2.48 -0.31 -23.52
CA SER A 18 -2.17 0.73 -24.53
C SER A 18 -1.71 2.05 -23.92
N ILE A 19 -2.06 2.35 -22.68
CA ILE A 19 -1.53 3.51 -21.93
C ILE A 19 -0.10 3.26 -21.42
N LEU A 20 0.35 1.99 -21.42
CA LEU A 20 1.66 1.55 -20.94
C LEU A 20 2.77 1.53 -22.00
N ARG A 21 2.55 2.10 -23.20
CA ARG A 21 3.59 2.27 -24.23
C ARG A 21 4.04 3.73 -24.32
N ASN A 22 4.73 4.19 -23.28
CA ASN A 22 5.76 5.21 -23.42
C ASN A 22 6.95 4.72 -22.59
N LEU A 23 7.84 4.05 -23.30
CA LEU A 23 9.08 3.43 -22.84
C LEU A 23 10.06 4.51 -22.42
N ASP A 24 9.90 5.03 -21.20
CA ASP A 24 11.02 5.56 -20.40
C ASP A 24 10.54 5.88 -18.98
N ILE A 25 9.31 6.43 -18.85
CA ILE A 25 8.79 6.87 -17.55
C ILE A 25 8.33 5.69 -16.68
N PHE A 26 7.70 4.66 -17.26
CA PHE A 26 7.33 3.47 -16.50
C PHE A 26 8.55 2.65 -16.11
N ASP A 27 9.59 2.59 -16.95
CA ASP A 27 10.83 1.93 -16.58
C ASP A 27 11.60 2.70 -15.50
N LEU A 28 11.58 4.04 -15.50
CA LEU A 28 12.14 4.85 -14.42
C LEU A 28 11.33 4.76 -13.12
N LEU A 29 10.00 4.76 -13.19
CA LEU A 29 9.13 4.57 -12.02
C LEU A 29 9.17 3.14 -11.49
N ARG A 30 9.29 2.15 -12.39
CA ARG A 30 9.47 0.74 -12.06
C ARG A 30 10.84 0.51 -11.45
N ARG A 31 11.92 1.01 -12.05
CA ARG A 31 13.29 0.98 -11.49
C ARG A 31 13.36 1.71 -10.15
N ASN A 32 12.71 2.86 -9.98
CA ASN A 32 12.62 3.52 -8.68
C ASN A 32 11.80 2.69 -7.68
N SER A 33 10.68 2.08 -8.07
CA SER A 33 9.93 1.19 -7.18
C SER A 33 10.64 -0.13 -6.90
N GLU A 34 11.48 -0.62 -7.81
CA GLU A 34 12.29 -1.84 -7.69
C GLU A 34 13.52 -1.58 -6.81
N LEU A 35 14.17 -0.42 -6.94
CA LEU A 35 15.23 0.05 -6.04
C LEU A 35 14.68 0.37 -4.63
N GLU A 36 13.47 0.92 -4.53
CA GLU A 36 12.79 1.15 -3.25
C GLU A 36 12.26 -0.16 -2.62
N ASN A 37 11.81 -1.15 -3.42
CA ASN A 37 11.47 -2.51 -2.95
C ASN A 37 12.69 -3.39 -2.61
N GLN A 38 13.90 -2.97 -3.00
CA GLN A 38 15.13 -3.73 -2.74
C GLN A 38 15.62 -3.60 -1.29
N MET A 39 15.21 -2.57 -0.55
CA MET A 39 15.61 -2.41 0.84
C MET A 39 14.56 -3.01 1.78
N ALA A 40 14.87 -4.17 2.38
CA ALA A 40 14.07 -4.74 3.44
C ALA A 40 13.86 -3.73 4.57
N LEU A 41 12.62 -3.61 5.07
CA LEU A 41 12.36 -2.83 6.28
C LEU A 41 13.03 -3.52 7.48
N LYS A 42 13.84 -2.77 8.22
CA LYS A 42 14.55 -3.27 9.40
C LYS A 42 14.32 -2.35 10.59
N PRO A 43 13.11 -2.34 11.18
CA PRO A 43 12.89 -1.62 12.42
C PRO A 43 13.74 -2.25 13.54
N GLU A 44 14.20 -1.41 14.45
CA GLU A 44 14.91 -1.85 15.64
C GLU A 44 13.93 -2.46 16.65
N PHE A 45 14.27 -3.62 17.19
CA PHE A 45 13.55 -4.28 18.26
C PHE A 45 14.41 -4.27 19.52
N LYS A 46 13.84 -3.91 20.66
CA LYS A 46 14.53 -4.12 21.94
C LYS A 46 14.65 -5.61 22.25
N PRO A 47 15.61 -6.02 23.09
CA PRO A 47 15.71 -7.41 23.53
C PRO A 47 14.37 -7.91 24.10
N GLY A 48 13.86 -9.01 23.55
CA GLY A 48 12.58 -9.61 23.95
C GLY A 48 11.32 -8.97 23.34
N GLU A 49 11.44 -7.90 22.55
CA GLU A 49 10.30 -7.25 21.90
C GLU A 49 9.88 -7.94 20.59
N PHE A 50 10.82 -8.61 19.91
CA PHE A 50 10.50 -9.41 18.73
C PHE A 50 9.65 -10.61 19.14
N PRO A 51 8.38 -10.72 18.69
CA PRO A 51 7.47 -11.76 19.19
C PRO A 51 7.99 -13.16 18.89
N ALA A 52 7.79 -14.09 19.83
CA ALA A 52 8.11 -15.49 19.61
C ALA A 52 7.25 -16.08 18.47
N LEU A 53 7.81 -17.05 17.75
CA LEU A 53 7.08 -17.79 16.72
C LEU A 53 6.02 -18.66 17.41
N PRO A 54 4.72 -18.49 17.14
CA PRO A 54 3.68 -19.33 17.74
C PRO A 54 3.78 -20.77 17.23
N GLU A 55 3.53 -21.74 18.11
CA GLU A 55 3.55 -23.15 17.71
C GLU A 55 2.26 -23.52 16.95
N ILE A 56 2.44 -24.22 15.82
CA ILE A 56 1.36 -24.95 15.12
C ILE A 56 1.18 -26.32 15.82
N LYS A 57 -0.02 -26.57 16.33
CA LYS A 57 -0.38 -27.73 17.16
C LYS A 57 -0.52 -29.00 16.32
N SER A 58 -1.15 -28.91 15.16
CA SER A 58 -1.25 -30.04 14.22
C SER A 58 0.13 -30.41 13.67
N GLY A 59 0.56 -31.65 13.95
CA GLY A 59 1.83 -32.18 13.45
C GLY A 59 1.89 -32.25 11.92
N GLU A 60 0.76 -32.56 11.28
CA GLU A 60 0.62 -32.62 9.83
C GLU A 60 0.81 -31.24 9.20
N ILE A 61 0.07 -30.24 9.69
CA ILE A 61 0.19 -28.85 9.21
C ILE A 61 1.60 -28.34 9.45
N ARG A 62 2.15 -28.56 10.64
CA ARG A 62 3.52 -28.14 11.01
C ARG A 62 4.59 -28.72 10.09
N LEU A 63 4.42 -29.97 9.66
CA LEU A 63 5.33 -30.60 8.70
C LEU A 63 5.15 -30.02 7.29
N GLN A 64 3.89 -29.88 6.86
CA GLN A 64 3.53 -29.46 5.51
C GLN A 64 3.94 -28.01 5.22
N VAL A 65 3.73 -27.07 6.16
CA VAL A 65 4.13 -25.66 5.97
C VAL A 65 5.63 -25.47 5.76
N LEU A 66 6.43 -26.43 6.23
CA LEU A 66 7.89 -26.46 6.09
C LEU A 66 8.35 -27.36 4.93
N THR A 67 7.45 -27.81 4.06
CA THR A 67 7.77 -28.72 2.94
C THR A 67 7.62 -28.02 1.61
N HIS A 68 8.73 -27.65 0.99
CA HIS A 68 8.72 -27.03 -0.32
C HIS A 68 8.48 -28.08 -1.41
N ARG A 69 7.80 -27.70 -2.50
CA ARG A 69 7.43 -28.57 -3.64
C ARG A 69 8.59 -29.41 -4.22
N SER A 70 9.83 -28.90 -4.15
CA SER A 70 11.01 -29.63 -4.63
C SER A 70 11.25 -30.91 -3.85
N PHE A 71 10.84 -31.01 -2.59
CA PHE A 71 10.97 -32.22 -1.78
C PHE A 71 10.29 -33.42 -2.44
N TYR A 72 9.14 -33.20 -3.10
CA TYR A 72 8.40 -34.22 -3.85
C TYR A 72 8.63 -34.14 -5.38
N ALA A 73 9.58 -33.34 -5.84
CA ALA A 73 9.86 -33.10 -7.27
C ALA A 73 8.62 -32.73 -8.10
N ARG A 74 7.70 -31.94 -7.52
CA ARG A 74 6.41 -31.61 -8.13
C ARG A 74 6.57 -30.68 -9.33
N SER A 75 5.79 -30.93 -10.37
CA SER A 75 5.73 -30.08 -11.56
C SER A 75 4.86 -28.85 -11.32
N ALA A 76 5.35 -27.68 -11.71
CA ALA A 76 4.61 -26.42 -11.59
C ALA A 76 3.56 -26.19 -12.70
N HIS A 77 3.44 -27.10 -13.66
CA HIS A 77 2.57 -26.94 -14.84
C HIS A 77 1.29 -27.77 -14.78
N VAL A 78 1.13 -28.56 -13.71
CA VAL A 78 -0.09 -29.35 -13.50
C VAL A 78 -1.20 -28.43 -13.00
N PHE A 79 -2.41 -28.60 -13.53
CA PHE A 79 -3.56 -27.76 -13.16
C PHE A 79 -4.19 -28.19 -11.83
N GLU A 80 -4.37 -29.50 -11.63
CA GLU A 80 -4.96 -30.08 -10.43
C GLU A 80 -4.15 -31.29 -9.95
N ASP A 81 -4.04 -31.42 -8.64
CA ASP A 81 -3.39 -32.56 -8.02
C ASP A 81 -4.22 -33.82 -8.13
N HIS A 82 -3.55 -34.97 -8.06
CA HIS A 82 -4.24 -36.25 -8.01
C HIS A 82 -5.06 -36.34 -6.71
N VAL A 83 -6.27 -36.90 -6.78
CA VAL A 83 -7.18 -37.01 -5.62
C VAL A 83 -6.57 -37.76 -4.43
N ASP A 84 -5.68 -38.71 -4.73
CA ASP A 84 -4.99 -39.52 -3.72
C ASP A 84 -3.69 -38.88 -3.17
N ASP A 85 -3.23 -37.77 -3.75
CA ASP A 85 -2.05 -37.01 -3.27
C ASP A 85 -2.28 -35.48 -3.40
N PRO A 86 -3.26 -34.90 -2.67
CA PRO A 86 -3.63 -33.51 -2.83
C PRO A 86 -2.67 -32.57 -2.12
N SER A 87 -1.94 -31.76 -2.89
CA SER A 87 -1.10 -30.63 -2.44
C SER A 87 -0.25 -30.96 -1.20
N PRO A 88 0.71 -31.90 -1.30
CA PRO A 88 1.52 -32.37 -0.17
C PRO A 88 2.59 -31.35 0.29
N ASP A 89 2.79 -30.29 -0.48
CA ASP A 89 3.75 -29.22 -0.21
C ASP A 89 3.09 -27.99 0.46
N ASN A 90 3.86 -26.93 0.61
CA ASN A 90 3.50 -25.73 1.33
C ASN A 90 2.73 -24.68 0.51
N GLU A 91 2.61 -24.83 -0.82
CA GLU A 91 2.09 -23.78 -1.70
C GLU A 91 0.63 -23.39 -1.34
N LYS A 92 -0.20 -24.35 -0.91
CA LYS A 92 -1.57 -24.04 -0.47
C LYS A 92 -1.62 -23.15 0.77
N TYR A 93 -0.68 -23.36 1.70
CA TYR A 93 -0.60 -22.56 2.92
C TYR A 93 0.06 -21.22 2.65
N GLU A 94 1.04 -21.16 1.76
CA GLU A 94 1.63 -19.90 1.28
C GLU A 94 0.53 -19.01 0.69
N HIS A 95 -0.27 -19.55 -0.23
CA HIS A 95 -1.38 -18.83 -0.86
C HIS A 95 -2.40 -18.30 0.16
N LEU A 96 -2.80 -19.14 1.12
CA LEU A 96 -3.69 -18.74 2.21
C LEU A 96 -3.03 -17.69 3.12
N GLY A 97 -1.75 -17.88 3.40
CA GLY A 97 -0.91 -17.05 4.26
C GLY A 97 -0.77 -15.62 3.76
N ASP A 98 -0.47 -15.42 2.47
CA ASP A 98 -0.40 -14.09 1.84
C ASP A 98 -1.73 -13.34 2.03
N THR A 99 -2.86 -14.01 1.76
CA THR A 99 -4.19 -13.41 1.92
C THR A 99 -4.45 -13.01 3.38
N VAL A 100 -4.14 -13.90 4.34
CA VAL A 100 -4.32 -13.64 5.77
C VAL A 100 -3.40 -12.53 6.26
N LEU A 101 -2.13 -12.52 5.84
CA LEU A 101 -1.16 -11.48 6.15
C LEU A 101 -1.64 -10.12 5.63
N GLY A 102 -2.08 -10.07 4.37
CA GLY A 102 -2.62 -8.87 3.74
C GLY A 102 -3.83 -8.31 4.49
N LEU A 103 -4.74 -9.18 4.96
CA LEU A 103 -5.89 -8.81 5.79
C LEU A 103 -5.44 -8.20 7.12
N VAL A 104 -4.54 -8.88 7.85
CA VAL A 104 -4.09 -8.43 9.18
C VAL A 104 -3.33 -7.12 9.10
N VAL A 105 -2.40 -6.98 8.15
CA VAL A 105 -1.61 -5.75 7.97
C VAL A 105 -2.50 -4.59 7.50
N THR A 106 -3.46 -4.84 6.60
CA THR A 106 -4.40 -3.79 6.18
C THR A 106 -5.26 -3.33 7.37
N GLY A 107 -5.74 -4.26 8.19
CA GLY A 107 -6.46 -3.94 9.43
C GLY A 107 -5.62 -3.11 10.41
N LEU A 108 -4.36 -3.50 10.61
CA LEU A 108 -3.42 -2.75 11.46
C LEU A 108 -3.24 -1.31 10.99
N LEU A 109 -3.11 -1.08 9.69
CA LEU A 109 -2.95 0.27 9.12
C LEU A 109 -4.21 1.13 9.30
N LEU A 110 -5.40 0.53 9.17
CA LEU A 110 -6.67 1.22 9.42
C LEU A 110 -6.80 1.64 10.89
N ASP A 111 -6.39 0.77 11.81
CA ASP A 111 -6.45 1.06 13.26
C ASP A 111 -5.42 2.12 13.67
N MET A 112 -4.19 2.02 13.17
CA MET A 112 -3.11 2.95 13.52
C MET A 112 -3.25 4.33 12.84
N TYR A 113 -3.77 4.36 11.61
CA TYR A 113 -3.85 5.58 10.79
C TYR A 113 -5.24 5.74 10.15
N PRO A 114 -6.30 5.99 10.93
CA PRO A 114 -7.68 6.03 10.42
C PRO A 114 -7.96 7.10 9.36
N CYS A 115 -7.13 8.15 9.30
CA CYS A 115 -7.25 9.23 8.31
C CYS A 115 -6.31 9.05 7.10
N LEU A 116 -5.59 7.93 7.00
CA LEU A 116 -4.66 7.66 5.92
C LEU A 116 -5.43 7.35 4.63
N ARG A 117 -5.09 8.05 3.55
CA ARG A 117 -5.70 7.78 2.23
C ARG A 117 -5.23 6.43 1.69
N VAL A 118 -6.10 5.80 0.89
CA VAL A 118 -5.83 4.48 0.27
C VAL A 118 -4.52 4.44 -0.49
N GLY A 119 -4.19 5.46 -1.30
CA GLY A 119 -2.94 5.49 -2.09
C GLY A 119 -1.68 5.31 -1.23
N PRO A 120 -1.41 6.21 -0.26
CA PRO A 120 -0.32 6.04 0.70
C PRO A 120 -0.43 4.75 1.53
N SER A 121 -1.62 4.33 1.94
CA SER A 121 -1.84 3.08 2.69
C SER A 121 -1.37 1.85 1.89
N THR A 122 -1.70 1.77 0.60
CA THR A 122 -1.23 0.69 -0.28
C THR A 122 0.29 0.67 -0.42
N LYS A 123 0.94 1.85 -0.50
CA LYS A 123 2.41 1.94 -0.54
C LYS A 123 3.05 1.45 0.76
N ILE A 124 2.53 1.89 1.90
CA ILE A 124 2.99 1.47 3.23
C ILE A 124 2.85 -0.05 3.36
N ARG A 125 1.69 -0.60 3.01
CA ARG A 125 1.44 -2.04 3.02
C ARG A 125 2.45 -2.79 2.14
N ALA A 126 2.69 -2.32 0.91
CA ALA A 126 3.62 -2.96 -0.01
C ALA A 126 5.06 -3.06 0.55
N LEU A 127 5.53 -2.02 1.25
CA LEU A 127 6.84 -2.08 1.92
C LEU A 127 6.87 -3.10 3.07
N MET A 128 5.77 -3.23 3.81
CA MET A 128 5.65 -4.14 4.95
C MET A 128 5.59 -5.61 4.54
N VAL A 129 4.82 -5.93 3.50
CA VAL A 129 4.58 -7.32 3.05
C VAL A 129 5.38 -7.70 1.81
N GLY A 130 6.35 -6.88 1.39
CA GLY A 130 7.23 -7.21 0.28
C GLY A 130 8.21 -8.33 0.63
N ASN A 131 8.56 -9.16 -0.36
CA ASN A 131 9.41 -10.35 -0.19
C ASN A 131 10.73 -10.05 0.53
N THR A 132 11.36 -8.91 0.30
CA THR A 132 12.61 -8.51 0.98
C THR A 132 12.41 -8.36 2.49
N THR A 133 11.33 -7.71 2.91
CA THR A 133 10.95 -7.57 4.33
C THR A 133 10.54 -8.92 4.93
N LEU A 134 9.73 -9.72 4.23
CA LEU A 134 9.28 -11.02 4.72
C LEU A 134 10.44 -12.03 4.84
N SER A 135 11.39 -12.01 3.90
CA SER A 135 12.65 -12.76 3.96
C SER A 135 13.45 -12.41 5.21
N ASP A 136 13.65 -11.13 5.52
CA ASP A 136 14.34 -10.69 6.75
C ASP A 136 13.67 -11.20 8.02
N ILE A 137 12.33 -11.14 8.09
CA ILE A 137 11.54 -11.68 9.21
C ILE A 137 11.70 -13.19 9.30
N SER A 138 11.61 -13.90 8.18
CA SER A 138 11.75 -15.36 8.10
C SER A 138 13.11 -15.84 8.60
N LEU A 139 14.18 -15.12 8.23
CA LEU A 139 15.54 -15.39 8.70
C LEU A 139 15.69 -15.20 10.21
N LYS A 140 15.05 -14.17 10.80
CA LYS A 140 15.05 -13.98 12.27
C LYS A 140 14.42 -15.16 13.01
N TYR A 141 13.41 -15.79 12.40
CA TYR A 141 12.78 -17.01 12.93
C TYR A 141 13.50 -18.32 12.53
N LYS A 142 14.54 -18.24 11.70
CA LYS A 142 15.27 -19.40 11.16
C LYS A 142 14.34 -20.42 10.46
N LEU A 143 13.26 -19.94 9.82
CA LEU A 143 12.37 -20.81 9.07
C LEU A 143 13.05 -21.50 7.88
N PRO A 144 13.94 -20.85 7.11
CA PRO A 144 14.60 -21.48 5.96
C PRO A 144 15.45 -22.71 6.33
N ASP A 145 16.07 -22.69 7.52
CA ASP A 145 16.86 -23.81 8.04
C ASP A 145 16.01 -25.06 8.28
N ARG A 146 14.72 -24.85 8.55
CA ARG A 146 13.75 -25.91 8.86
C ARG A 146 13.04 -26.46 7.62
N LEU A 147 13.28 -25.87 6.43
CA LEU A 147 12.67 -26.31 5.18
C LEU A 147 13.14 -27.71 4.79
N ARG A 148 12.16 -28.55 4.44
CA ARG A 148 12.33 -29.82 3.74
C ARG A 148 12.39 -29.53 2.24
N LEU A 149 13.52 -29.89 1.63
CA LEU A 149 13.89 -29.57 0.26
C LEU A 149 14.54 -30.79 -0.37
N HIS A 150 14.55 -30.86 -1.71
CA HIS A 150 15.42 -31.80 -2.41
C HIS A 150 16.89 -31.50 -2.08
N PRO A 151 17.73 -32.48 -1.69
CA PRO A 151 19.11 -32.23 -1.29
C PRO A 151 19.94 -31.44 -2.31
N ALA A 152 19.77 -31.75 -3.59
CA ALA A 152 20.49 -31.08 -4.69
C ALA A 152 20.16 -29.58 -4.84
N GLN A 153 19.01 -29.12 -4.35
CA GLN A 153 18.56 -27.73 -4.47
C GLN A 153 18.59 -26.98 -3.14
N ALA A 154 18.94 -27.66 -2.04
CA ALA A 154 18.74 -27.15 -0.70
C ALA A 154 19.51 -25.85 -0.42
N ILE A 155 20.77 -25.75 -0.88
CA ILE A 155 21.60 -24.57 -0.67
C ILE A 155 21.01 -23.35 -1.40
N THR A 156 20.71 -23.49 -2.70
CA THR A 156 20.19 -22.41 -3.53
C THR A 156 18.80 -21.96 -3.08
N LEU A 157 17.91 -22.90 -2.75
CA LEU A 157 16.55 -22.56 -2.34
C LEU A 157 16.51 -21.91 -0.96
N ARG A 158 17.33 -22.37 0.00
CA ARG A 158 17.42 -21.70 1.32
C ARG A 158 17.97 -20.28 1.23
N ALA A 159 18.82 -20.00 0.25
CA ALA A 159 19.36 -18.66 0.01
C ALA A 159 18.41 -17.72 -0.76
N SER A 160 17.34 -18.25 -1.36
CA SER A 160 16.40 -17.48 -2.17
C SER A 160 15.48 -16.63 -1.30
N ALA A 161 15.55 -15.30 -1.42
CA ALA A 161 14.69 -14.39 -0.69
C ALA A 161 13.19 -14.65 -0.93
N ASN A 162 12.81 -15.09 -2.14
CA ASN A 162 11.43 -15.48 -2.43
C ASN A 162 11.03 -16.68 -1.57
N ILE A 163 11.78 -17.79 -1.62
CA ILE A 163 11.48 -18.99 -0.81
C ILE A 163 11.48 -18.70 0.70
N GLN A 164 12.34 -17.78 1.15
CA GLN A 164 12.36 -17.32 2.54
C GLN A 164 11.08 -16.54 2.91
N ALA A 165 10.56 -15.71 2.02
CA ALA A 165 9.26 -15.04 2.21
C ALA A 165 8.12 -16.06 2.17
N ASP A 166 8.10 -16.92 1.16
CA ASP A 166 7.07 -17.94 0.93
C ASP A 166 6.92 -18.87 2.15
N VAL A 167 8.02 -19.28 2.80
CA VAL A 167 7.93 -20.12 4.01
C VAL A 167 7.33 -19.38 5.21
N LEU A 168 7.53 -18.06 5.33
CA LEU A 168 6.88 -17.26 6.37
C LEU A 168 5.38 -17.16 6.12
N GLU A 169 4.97 -16.90 4.88
CA GLU A 169 3.56 -16.86 4.47
C GLU A 169 2.91 -18.22 4.70
N SER A 170 3.56 -19.29 4.26
CA SER A 170 3.12 -20.66 4.55
C SER A 170 2.92 -20.92 6.04
N TYR A 171 3.84 -20.46 6.89
CA TYR A 171 3.69 -20.60 8.34
C TYR A 171 2.47 -19.84 8.88
N ILE A 172 2.22 -18.63 8.36
CA ILE A 172 1.02 -17.83 8.68
C ILE A 172 -0.25 -18.59 8.26
N GLY A 173 -0.28 -19.14 7.05
CA GLY A 173 -1.41 -19.90 6.52
C GLY A 173 -1.69 -21.17 7.32
N GLY A 174 -0.65 -21.90 7.72
CA GLY A 174 -0.81 -23.08 8.58
C GLY A 174 -1.28 -22.73 9.99
N LEU A 175 -0.76 -21.64 10.60
CA LEU A 175 -1.25 -21.16 11.90
C LEU A 175 -2.73 -20.76 11.82
N TYR A 176 -3.12 -20.10 10.74
CA TYR A 176 -4.52 -19.77 10.49
C TYR A 176 -5.38 -21.04 10.36
N MET A 177 -4.92 -22.04 9.61
CA MET A 177 -5.65 -23.30 9.43
C MET A 177 -5.79 -24.08 10.75
N ASP A 178 -4.75 -24.05 11.59
CA ASP A 178 -4.68 -24.79 12.85
C ASP A 178 -5.46 -24.10 13.99
N GLN A 179 -5.40 -22.77 14.09
CA GLN A 179 -5.86 -22.01 15.27
C GLN A 179 -6.72 -20.77 14.95
N GLY A 180 -6.94 -20.48 13.67
CA GLY A 180 -7.80 -19.39 13.21
C GLY A 180 -7.17 -17.99 13.31
N LEU A 181 -7.93 -17.00 12.83
CA LEU A 181 -7.50 -15.61 12.76
C LEU A 181 -7.07 -14.98 14.10
N PRO A 182 -7.70 -15.27 15.26
CA PRO A 182 -7.29 -14.69 16.53
C PRO A 182 -5.83 -15.01 16.91
N ALA A 183 -5.40 -16.27 16.70
CA ALA A 183 -4.02 -16.68 16.97
C ALA A 183 -3.04 -15.92 16.08
N VAL A 184 -3.34 -15.84 14.78
CA VAL A 184 -2.53 -15.07 13.81
C VAL A 184 -2.44 -13.59 14.19
N LYS A 185 -3.56 -12.95 14.54
CA LYS A 185 -3.57 -11.52 14.95
C LYS A 185 -2.73 -11.28 16.20
N SER A 186 -2.79 -12.18 17.18
CA SER A 186 -2.03 -12.05 18.43
C SER A 186 -0.52 -12.05 18.21
N TRP A 187 -0.05 -12.72 17.16
CA TRP A 187 1.35 -12.75 16.75
C TRP A 187 1.72 -11.62 15.79
N LEU A 188 0.98 -11.45 14.70
CA LEU A 188 1.35 -10.53 13.62
C LEU A 188 1.17 -9.05 13.99
N ILE A 189 0.18 -8.69 14.81
CA ILE A 189 -0.02 -7.28 15.19
C ILE A 189 1.19 -6.71 15.95
N PRO A 190 1.68 -7.32 17.05
CA PRO A 190 2.87 -6.81 17.72
C PRO A 190 4.11 -6.87 16.82
N LEU A 191 4.24 -7.91 15.98
CA LEU A 191 5.36 -8.05 15.04
C LEU A 191 5.40 -6.89 14.03
N PHE A 192 4.27 -6.55 13.41
CA PHE A 192 4.21 -5.57 12.31
C PHE A 192 4.02 -4.12 12.77
N ARG A 193 3.75 -3.83 14.06
CA ARG A 193 3.63 -2.45 14.58
C ARG A 193 4.89 -1.59 14.35
N PRO A 194 6.11 -2.05 14.64
CA PRO A 194 7.33 -1.31 14.34
C PRO A 194 7.54 -1.12 12.82
N TYR A 195 7.25 -2.15 12.03
CA TYR A 195 7.32 -2.09 10.55
C TYR A 195 6.34 -1.05 9.98
N SER A 196 5.12 -1.01 10.50
CA SER A 196 4.10 -0.02 10.16
C SER A 196 4.59 1.40 10.41
N SER A 197 5.18 1.63 11.58
CA SER A 197 5.70 2.95 11.96
C SER A 197 6.84 3.41 11.06
N LEU A 198 7.77 2.50 10.73
CA LEU A 198 8.90 2.77 9.84
C LEU A 198 8.42 3.00 8.38
N ALA A 199 7.57 2.12 7.85
CA ALA A 199 7.02 2.28 6.52
C ALA A 199 6.22 3.58 6.38
N TYR A 200 5.43 3.92 7.41
CA TYR A 200 4.71 5.19 7.46
C TYR A 200 5.64 6.40 7.38
N SER A 201 6.75 6.42 8.14
CA SER A 201 7.69 7.54 8.13
C SER A 201 8.40 7.69 6.78
N ILE A 202 8.78 6.57 6.15
CA ILE A 202 9.38 6.55 4.81
C ILE A 202 8.42 7.15 3.79
N VAL A 203 7.19 6.61 3.70
CA VAL A 203 6.20 7.07 2.72
C VAL A 203 5.80 8.52 2.99
N ARG A 204 5.71 8.93 4.26
CA ARG A 204 5.40 10.32 4.62
C ARG A 204 6.49 11.30 4.16
N THR A 205 7.76 10.92 4.30
CA THR A 205 8.90 11.69 3.80
C THR A 205 8.89 11.77 2.26
N GLN A 206 8.59 10.67 1.57
CA GLN A 206 8.42 10.65 0.10
C GLN A 206 7.28 11.58 -0.37
N HIS A 207 6.29 11.83 0.49
CA HIS A 207 5.22 12.79 0.24
C HIS A 207 5.57 14.25 0.57
N GLY A 208 6.81 14.53 0.99
CA GLY A 208 7.30 15.88 1.31
C GLY A 208 6.77 16.44 2.63
N LEU A 209 6.29 15.59 3.53
CA LEU A 209 5.76 16.00 4.83
C LEU A 209 6.87 16.05 5.89
N PRO A 210 6.88 17.06 6.78
CA PRO A 210 7.93 17.24 7.80
C PRO A 210 7.94 16.06 8.78
N PRO A 211 9.06 15.58 9.32
CA PRO A 211 9.11 14.41 10.20
C PRO A 211 8.10 14.49 11.36
N LEU A 212 7.62 13.33 11.83
CA LEU A 212 6.67 13.31 12.94
C LEU A 212 7.30 14.02 14.15
N PRO A 213 6.54 14.89 14.86
CA PRO A 213 7.02 15.44 16.12
C PRO A 213 7.34 14.29 17.08
N THR A 214 8.39 14.46 17.90
CA THR A 214 8.77 13.48 18.93
C THR A 214 7.57 13.17 19.82
N PRO A 215 7.39 11.90 20.25
CA PRO A 215 6.22 11.51 21.02
C PRO A 215 6.22 12.26 22.35
N SER A 216 5.36 13.27 22.44
CA SER A 216 4.91 13.86 23.70
C SER A 216 3.80 12.95 24.26
N PRO A 217 3.70 12.77 25.59
CA PRO A 217 2.68 11.91 26.18
C PRO A 217 1.30 12.45 25.81
N THR A 218 0.64 11.81 24.84
CA THR A 218 -0.66 12.23 24.33
C THR A 218 -1.74 11.39 25.03
N PRO A 219 -2.84 11.99 25.50
CA PRO A 219 -3.92 11.23 26.14
C PRO A 219 -4.60 10.28 25.13
N PRO A 220 -5.31 9.24 25.60
CA PRO A 220 -5.91 8.24 24.72
C PRO A 220 -6.85 8.88 23.70
N ARG A 221 -6.65 8.54 22.43
CA ARG A 221 -7.48 8.98 21.30
C ARG A 221 -8.90 8.39 21.46
N PRO A 222 -9.98 9.17 21.24
CA PRO A 222 -11.33 8.65 21.28
C PRO A 222 -11.54 7.59 20.20
N SER A 223 -12.13 6.46 20.59
CA SER A 223 -12.49 5.36 19.70
C SER A 223 -13.55 5.83 18.70
N ILE A 224 -13.14 6.21 17.49
CA ILE A 224 -14.08 6.47 16.40
C ILE A 224 -14.59 5.10 15.94
N LYS A 225 -15.81 4.74 16.37
CA LYS A 225 -16.49 3.55 15.85
C LYS A 225 -16.69 3.72 14.34
N PRO A 226 -16.40 2.70 13.53
CA PRO A 226 -16.64 2.80 12.10
C PRO A 226 -18.15 2.91 11.82
N PRO A 227 -18.56 3.66 10.77
CA PRO A 227 -19.95 3.99 10.49
C PRO A 227 -20.85 2.80 10.12
N TRP A 228 -20.28 1.59 9.97
CA TRP A 228 -21.02 0.37 9.60
C TRP A 228 -21.41 -0.51 10.79
N THR A 229 -21.23 -0.03 12.04
CA THR A 229 -21.76 -0.73 13.22
C THR A 229 -23.28 -0.58 13.29
N LEU A 230 -24.00 -1.43 12.57
CA LEU A 230 -25.45 -1.56 12.69
C LEU A 230 -25.79 -2.34 13.98
N SER A 231 -26.13 -1.61 15.04
CA SER A 231 -26.89 -2.16 16.17
C SER A 231 -28.38 -1.83 15.98
N PRO A 232 -29.31 -2.77 16.23
CA PRO A 232 -30.73 -2.47 16.13
C PRO A 232 -31.25 -1.76 17.39
N THR A 233 -32.21 -0.85 17.15
CA THR A 233 -33.34 -0.41 18.01
C THR A 233 -33.28 0.94 18.76
N SER A 234 -34.41 1.64 18.57
CA SER A 234 -35.18 2.56 19.44
C SER A 234 -34.70 4.00 19.71
N ALA A 235 -35.45 4.91 19.06
CA ALA A 235 -36.17 6.08 19.60
C ALA A 235 -35.45 7.19 20.42
N SER A 236 -35.61 8.40 19.87
CA SER A 236 -35.74 9.74 20.48
C SER A 236 -34.62 10.30 21.38
N ALA A 237 -33.95 11.36 20.88
CA ALA A 237 -33.60 12.55 21.66
C ALA A 237 -33.36 13.73 20.70
N GLY A 238 -33.82 14.92 21.11
CA GLY A 238 -33.95 16.13 20.30
C GLY A 238 -32.64 16.76 19.83
N VAL A 239 -32.75 17.57 18.78
CA VAL A 239 -31.67 18.35 18.19
C VAL A 239 -31.80 19.80 18.67
N ASP A 240 -30.79 20.28 19.42
CA ASP A 240 -30.60 21.69 19.72
C ASP A 240 -30.18 22.45 18.44
N PRO A 241 -30.84 23.56 18.05
CA PRO A 241 -30.62 24.20 16.76
C PRO A 241 -29.47 25.23 16.72
N ASN A 242 -28.55 25.26 17.70
CA ASN A 242 -27.60 26.39 17.81
C ASN A 242 -26.14 25.99 18.06
N VAL A 243 -25.59 25.13 17.20
CA VAL A 243 -24.14 24.97 17.05
C VAL A 243 -23.81 25.08 15.57
N ALA A 244 -23.30 26.24 15.16
CA ALA A 244 -22.72 26.41 13.83
C ALA A 244 -21.49 25.49 13.70
N PRO A 245 -21.43 24.57 12.72
CA PRO A 245 -20.26 23.76 12.51
C PRO A 245 -19.12 24.65 12.00
N THR A 246 -18.07 24.78 12.79
CA THR A 246 -16.77 25.25 12.31
C THR A 246 -16.35 24.35 11.15
N PRO A 247 -16.06 24.90 9.96
CA PRO A 247 -15.67 24.05 8.83
C PRO A 247 -14.35 23.36 9.17
N PRO A 248 -14.22 22.04 8.94
CA PRO A 248 -12.95 21.35 9.13
C PRO A 248 -11.91 21.99 8.21
N LEU A 249 -10.67 22.12 8.70
CA LEU A 249 -9.48 22.42 7.89
C LEU A 249 -9.25 21.27 6.90
N THR A 250 -10.08 21.18 5.88
CA THR A 250 -9.86 20.32 4.74
C THR A 250 -8.76 20.93 3.92
N THR A 251 -7.61 20.26 3.83
CA THR A 251 -6.66 20.49 2.74
C THR A 251 -7.32 20.02 1.45
N ILE A 252 -8.24 20.84 0.92
CA ILE A 252 -8.85 20.62 -0.39
C ILE A 252 -7.73 20.82 -1.40
N GLY A 253 -7.49 19.83 -2.26
CA GLY A 253 -6.51 20.00 -3.33
C GLY A 253 -6.92 21.19 -4.19
N HIS A 254 -6.09 22.24 -4.24
CA HIS A 254 -6.42 23.50 -4.91
C HIS A 254 -6.86 23.27 -6.36
N LEU A 255 -6.24 22.30 -7.06
CA LEU A 255 -6.66 21.92 -8.41
C LEU A 255 -8.08 21.34 -8.49
N SER A 256 -8.48 20.51 -7.54
CA SER A 256 -9.82 19.93 -7.50
C SER A 256 -10.88 20.99 -7.18
N LEU A 257 -10.59 21.88 -6.23
CA LEU A 257 -11.49 22.99 -5.87
C LEU A 257 -11.64 23.97 -7.02
N PHE A 258 -10.53 24.31 -7.70
CA PHE A 258 -10.53 25.18 -8.86
C PHE A 258 -11.37 24.60 -9.99
N ASN A 259 -11.12 23.33 -10.36
CA ASN A 259 -11.87 22.66 -11.42
C ASN A 259 -13.36 22.56 -11.09
N GLN A 260 -13.71 22.26 -9.83
CA GLN A 260 -15.10 22.23 -9.37
C GLN A 260 -15.76 23.61 -9.51
N HIS A 261 -15.07 24.68 -9.12
CA HIS A 261 -15.60 26.04 -9.17
C HIS A 261 -15.83 26.50 -10.61
N VAL A 262 -14.87 26.23 -11.50
CA VAL A 262 -15.00 26.58 -12.91
C VAL A 262 -16.09 25.76 -13.61
N GLN A 263 -16.17 24.45 -13.35
CA GLN A 263 -17.24 23.60 -13.90
C GLN A 263 -18.62 24.08 -13.46
N LYS A 264 -18.79 24.44 -12.17
CA LYS A 264 -20.05 24.98 -11.64
C LYS A 264 -20.44 26.31 -12.30
N ALA A 265 -19.45 27.13 -12.65
CA ALA A 265 -19.64 28.39 -13.35
C ALA A 265 -19.75 28.24 -14.88
N ASN A 266 -19.65 27.01 -15.40
CA ASN A 266 -19.65 26.69 -16.84
C ASN A 266 -18.63 27.49 -17.66
N ARG A 267 -17.43 27.72 -17.10
CA ARG A 267 -16.37 28.51 -17.74
C ARG A 267 -15.34 27.62 -18.43
N ALA A 268 -14.74 28.10 -19.51
CA ALA A 268 -13.73 27.34 -20.24
C ALA A 268 -12.36 27.50 -19.58
N VAL A 269 -11.62 26.40 -19.40
CA VAL A 269 -10.26 26.40 -18.80
C VAL A 269 -9.24 25.89 -19.77
N GLU A 270 -8.13 26.60 -19.87
CA GLU A 270 -6.95 26.19 -20.62
C GLU A 270 -5.71 26.18 -19.72
N TRP A 271 -4.87 25.16 -19.87
CA TRP A 271 -3.62 25.01 -19.12
C TRP A 271 -2.44 25.05 -20.08
N VAL A 272 -1.65 26.12 -20.01
CA VAL A 272 -0.49 26.31 -20.88
C VAL A 272 0.79 26.02 -20.10
N TYR A 273 1.58 25.06 -20.58
CA TYR A 273 2.89 24.76 -20.02
C TYR A 273 3.95 25.59 -20.74
N SER A 274 4.93 26.07 -19.98
CA SER A 274 6.04 26.86 -20.51
C SER A 274 7.34 26.15 -20.15
N ASP A 275 8.21 25.99 -21.14
CA ASP A 275 9.58 25.53 -20.88
C ASP A 275 10.32 26.66 -20.17
N GLY A 276 10.90 26.36 -19.01
CA GLY A 276 11.69 27.31 -18.23
C GLY A 276 13.03 27.61 -18.92
N GLY A 277 13.00 28.31 -20.05
CA GLY A 277 14.20 28.72 -20.76
C GLY A 277 14.77 30.02 -20.21
N ASN A 278 15.81 29.93 -19.39
CA ASN A 278 17.04 30.71 -19.60
C ASN A 278 18.22 30.05 -18.90
N GLY A 279 19.35 30.00 -19.60
CA GLY A 279 20.52 29.16 -19.34
C GLY A 279 21.14 29.30 -17.96
N GLU A 280 21.06 28.21 -17.19
CA GLU A 280 22.17 27.64 -16.42
C GLU A 280 21.70 26.27 -15.93
N SER A 281 21.74 25.31 -16.86
CA SER A 281 21.45 23.91 -16.56
C SER A 281 22.57 23.33 -15.71
N THR A 282 22.49 23.50 -14.39
CA THR A 282 23.00 22.49 -13.49
C THR A 282 22.02 21.32 -13.53
N LYS A 283 22.44 20.19 -14.13
CA LYS A 283 21.79 18.87 -13.99
C LYS A 283 21.34 18.76 -12.52
N THR A 284 20.06 18.67 -12.15
CA THR A 284 19.39 17.37 -11.86
C THR A 284 17.89 17.52 -11.52
N THR A 285 17.21 18.68 -11.68
CA THR A 285 15.75 18.74 -11.40
C THR A 285 14.96 19.60 -12.39
N PRO A 286 14.04 19.03 -13.21
CA PRO A 286 13.20 19.82 -14.10
C PRO A 286 12.19 20.64 -13.31
N VAL A 287 12.21 21.96 -13.49
CA VAL A 287 11.21 22.88 -12.95
C VAL A 287 10.09 23.04 -13.97
N TRP A 288 8.89 22.64 -13.60
CA TRP A 288 7.70 22.79 -14.46
C TRP A 288 7.03 24.12 -14.17
N VAL A 289 6.73 24.87 -15.23
CA VAL A 289 5.96 26.12 -15.15
C VAL A 289 4.65 25.93 -15.91
N VAL A 290 3.54 26.29 -15.28
CA VAL A 290 2.20 26.20 -15.89
C VAL A 290 1.39 27.44 -15.57
N SER A 291 0.63 27.92 -16.55
CA SER A 291 -0.32 29.01 -16.40
C SER A 291 -1.73 28.51 -16.67
N VAL A 292 -2.70 28.95 -15.86
CA VAL A 292 -4.12 28.65 -16.05
C VAL A 292 -4.86 29.86 -16.60
N PHE A 293 -5.66 29.63 -17.63
CA PHE A 293 -6.51 30.61 -18.27
C PHE A 293 -7.97 30.19 -18.12
N VAL A 294 -8.83 31.14 -17.74
CA VAL A 294 -10.28 30.93 -17.70
C VAL A 294 -10.95 32.02 -18.53
N ASP A 295 -11.72 31.62 -19.53
CA ASP A 295 -12.31 32.50 -20.56
C ASP A 295 -11.27 33.43 -21.21
N GLY A 296 -10.09 32.89 -21.52
CA GLY A 296 -8.99 33.63 -22.13
C GLY A 296 -8.20 34.56 -21.20
N LYS A 297 -8.59 34.71 -19.93
CA LYS A 297 -7.85 35.51 -18.93
C LYS A 297 -6.94 34.63 -18.08
N CYS A 298 -5.67 34.97 -17.97
CA CYS A 298 -4.73 34.28 -17.07
C CYS A 298 -5.14 34.53 -15.61
N LEU A 299 -5.50 33.46 -14.89
CA LEU A 299 -5.93 33.54 -13.49
C LEU A 299 -4.88 33.06 -12.49
N GLY A 300 -3.87 32.30 -12.91
CA GLY A 300 -2.84 31.84 -12.00
C GLY A 300 -1.64 31.24 -12.72
N LYS A 301 -0.47 31.29 -12.07
CA LYS A 301 0.77 30.69 -12.53
C LYS A 301 1.34 29.82 -11.42
N GLY A 302 1.98 28.72 -11.80
CA GLY A 302 2.46 27.75 -10.84
C GLY A 302 3.78 27.17 -11.28
N LYS A 303 4.68 26.99 -10.33
CA LYS A 303 5.99 26.36 -10.53
C LYS A 303 6.14 25.18 -9.58
N GLY A 304 6.79 24.11 -10.01
CA GLY A 304 7.06 22.97 -9.13
C GLY A 304 7.98 21.92 -9.73
N GLY A 305 8.57 21.09 -8.88
CA GLY A 305 9.44 19.98 -9.30
C GLY A 305 8.71 18.84 -10.03
N THR A 306 7.38 18.86 -10.06
CA THR A 306 6.56 17.95 -10.88
C THR A 306 5.44 18.72 -11.58
N LYS A 307 4.97 18.24 -12.73
CA LYS A 307 3.80 18.80 -13.44
C LYS A 307 2.57 18.93 -12.52
N LYS A 308 2.38 17.96 -11.61
CA LYS A 308 1.25 17.94 -10.66
C LYS A 308 1.37 19.04 -9.61
N ALA A 309 2.55 19.24 -9.05
CA ALA A 309 2.81 20.31 -8.08
C ALA A 309 2.64 21.69 -8.74
N ALA A 310 3.22 21.90 -9.93
CA ALA A 310 3.08 23.15 -10.67
C ALA A 310 1.60 23.48 -10.98
N ARG A 311 0.81 22.49 -11.42
CA ARG A 311 -0.64 22.68 -11.64
C ARG A 311 -1.42 23.00 -10.37
N ASN A 312 -1.08 22.37 -9.25
CA ASN A 312 -1.76 22.64 -7.99
C ASN A 312 -1.49 24.06 -7.48
N GLU A 313 -0.27 24.58 -7.72
CA GLU A 313 0.06 25.97 -7.38
C GLU A 313 -0.64 26.97 -8.29
N ALA A 314 -0.65 26.74 -9.61
CA ALA A 314 -1.39 27.58 -10.55
C ALA A 314 -2.90 27.59 -10.25
N ALA A 315 -3.46 26.46 -9.80
CA ALA A 315 -4.86 26.38 -9.38
C ALA A 315 -5.13 27.15 -8.08
N LYS A 316 -4.17 27.22 -7.16
CA LYS A 316 -4.25 28.02 -5.93
C LYS A 316 -4.37 29.50 -6.26
N GLU A 317 -3.46 30.01 -7.08
CA GLU A 317 -3.54 31.39 -7.57
C GLU A 317 -4.83 31.62 -8.37
N GLY A 318 -5.22 30.65 -9.19
CA GLY A 318 -6.47 30.68 -9.94
C GLY A 318 -7.72 30.83 -9.05
N LEU A 319 -7.78 30.13 -7.92
CA LEU A 319 -8.88 30.25 -6.96
C LEU A 319 -8.93 31.64 -6.32
N VAL A 320 -7.78 32.21 -5.96
CA VAL A 320 -7.67 33.59 -5.48
C VAL A 320 -8.15 34.57 -6.55
N GLY A 321 -7.77 34.36 -7.81
CA GLY A 321 -8.24 35.15 -8.96
C GLY A 321 -9.74 35.02 -9.24
N LEU A 322 -10.41 33.98 -8.73
CA LEU A 322 -11.85 33.77 -8.76
C LEU A 322 -12.57 34.31 -7.51
N GLY A 323 -11.85 34.90 -6.56
CA GLY A 323 -12.42 35.40 -5.30
C GLY A 323 -12.73 34.29 -4.28
N VAL A 324 -12.16 33.10 -4.44
CA VAL A 324 -12.30 31.99 -3.50
C VAL A 324 -11.10 31.99 -2.57
N HIS A 325 -11.32 32.20 -1.27
CA HIS A 325 -10.26 32.11 -0.26
C HIS A 325 -9.94 30.63 0.05
N VAL A 326 -8.65 30.30 0.04
CA VAL A 326 -8.09 28.93 0.18
C VAL A 326 -6.93 28.93 1.15
#